data_AF-A0A931TKG3-F1
#
_entry.id   AF-A0A931TKG3-F1
#
_cell.length_a   1.000
_cell.length_b   1.000
_cell.length_c   1.000
_cell.angle_alpha   90.00
_cell.angle_beta   90.00
_cell.angle_gamma   90.00
#
_symmetry.space_group_name_H-M   'P 1'
#
loop_
_entity.id
_entity.type
_entity.pdbx_description
1 polymer ?
#
loop_
_entity_poly.entity_id
_entity_poly.type
_entity_poly.pdbx_seq_one_letter_code
_entity_poly.pdbx_strand_id
1 'polypeptide(L)'
;MEIRFISSMTPEDEALCASALFTAVRDVLVHFPIAFNLRIETTGGRIFQHDHTARKMPASLQAPVVFDRRSGRDRRAEAGQRVET
;
A
#
# COMPACT_ATOMS: atom_id res chain seq x y z
N MET A 1 11.24 -3.06 -11.23
CA MET A 1 10.79 -4.46 -11.32
C MET A 1 9.74 -4.53 -12.43
N GLU A 2 9.77 -5.57 -13.27
CA GLU A 2 8.83 -5.75 -14.38
C GLU A 2 8.09 -7.08 -14.16
N ILE A 3 6.75 -7.05 -14.24
CA ILE A 3 5.90 -8.25 -14.15
C ILE A 3 5.22 -8.39 -15.51
N ARG A 4 5.36 -9.57 -16.13
CA ARG A 4 4.72 -9.89 -17.42
C ARG A 4 3.67 -10.97 -17.22
N PHE A 5 2.49 -10.73 -17.77
CA PHE A 5 1.43 -11.73 -17.86
C PHE A 5 1.51 -12.40 -19.23
N ILE A 6 1.44 -13.73 -19.25
CA ILE A 6 1.41 -14.52 -20.49
C ILE A 6 0.02 -15.15 -20.57
N SER A 7 -0.68 -14.89 -21.67
CA SER A 7 -2.01 -15.43 -21.95
C SER A 7 -1.95 -16.37 -23.14
N SER A 8 -2.75 -17.44 -23.10
CA SER A 8 -3.01 -18.32 -24.25
C SER A 8 -4.44 -18.15 -24.79
N MET A 9 -5.13 -17.08 -24.37
CA MET A 9 -6.51 -16.80 -24.75
C MET A 9 -6.57 -16.22 -26.17
N THR A 10 -7.78 -16.20 -26.75
CA THR A 10 -8.04 -15.43 -27.97
C THR A 10 -7.84 -13.92 -27.70
N PRO A 11 -7.49 -13.11 -28.71
CA PRO A 11 -7.36 -11.67 -28.54
C PRO A 11 -8.62 -10.99 -27.97
N GLU A 12 -9.80 -11.48 -28.36
CA GLU A 12 -11.10 -10.97 -27.92
C GLU A 12 -11.33 -11.24 -26.43
N ASP A 13 -11.10 -12.48 -25.99
CA ASP A 13 -11.26 -12.86 -24.59
C ASP A 13 -10.19 -12.23 -23.70
N GLU A 14 -8.96 -12.10 -24.21
CA GLU A 14 -7.88 -11.40 -23.53
C GLU A 14 -8.28 -9.95 -23.27
N ALA A 15 -8.89 -9.27 -24.23
CA ALA A 15 -9.31 -7.88 -24.06
C ALA A 15 -10.39 -7.70 -22.99
N LEU A 16 -11.27 -8.69 -22.81
CA LEU A 16 -12.29 -8.71 -21.74
C LEU A 16 -11.63 -8.95 -20.37
N CYS A 17 -10.74 -9.94 -20.30
CA CYS A 17 -10.01 -10.27 -19.07
C CYS A 17 -9.02 -9.17 -18.64
N ALA A 18 -8.34 -8.52 -19.58
CA ALA A 18 -7.29 -7.54 -19.31
C ALA A 18 -7.80 -6.36 -18.47
N SER A 19 -9.02 -5.88 -18.74
CA SER A 19 -9.62 -4.79 -17.97
C SER A 19 -9.92 -5.20 -16.51
N ALA A 20 -10.46 -6.39 -16.31
CA ALA A 20 -10.75 -6.92 -14.98
C ALA A 20 -9.46 -7.18 -14.19
N LEU A 21 -8.47 -7.80 -14.85
CA LEU A 21 -7.15 -8.07 -14.28
C LEU A 21 -6.43 -6.78 -13.90
N PHE A 22 -6.44 -5.78 -14.78
CA PHE A 22 -5.83 -4.47 -14.52
C PHE A 22 -6.38 -3.83 -13.25
N THR A 23 -7.70 -3.88 -13.08
CA THR A 23 -8.38 -3.33 -11.91
C THR A 23 -7.99 -4.10 -10.65
N ALA A 24 -8.05 -5.42 -10.68
CA ALA A 24 -7.69 -6.27 -9.54
C ALA A 24 -6.23 -6.07 -9.10
N VAL A 25 -5.29 -6.04 -10.06
CA VAL A 25 -3.86 -5.84 -9.77
C VAL A 25 -3.62 -4.45 -9.19
N ARG A 26 -4.22 -3.41 -9.78
CA ARG A 26 -4.13 -2.04 -9.24
C ARG A 26 -4.62 -2.00 -7.79
N ASP A 27 -5.80 -2.57 -7.52
CA ASP A 27 -6.43 -2.52 -6.21
C ASP A 27 -5.61 -3.29 -5.15
N VAL A 28 -4.86 -4.32 -5.54
CA VAL A 28 -3.85 -4.94 -4.67
C VAL A 28 -2.65 -4.02 -4.44
N LEU A 29 -2.10 -3.43 -5.52
CA LEU A 29 -0.88 -2.63 -5.46
C LEU A 29 -1.01 -1.31 -4.70
N VAL A 30 -2.20 -0.69 -4.68
CA VAL A 30 -2.45 0.57 -3.96
C VAL A 30 -2.27 0.45 -2.43
N HIS A 31 -2.30 -0.75 -1.88
CA HIS A 31 -2.06 -0.97 -0.45
C HIS A 31 -0.58 -0.90 -0.07
N PHE A 32 0.32 -0.98 -1.05
CA PHE A 32 1.75 -0.93 -0.81
C PHE A 32 2.26 0.53 -0.89
N PRO A 33 3.15 0.95 0.02
CA PRO A 33 3.71 2.30 0.03
C PRO A 33 4.84 2.44 -1.01
N ILE A 34 4.58 2.01 -2.24
CA ILE A 34 5.54 2.01 -3.34
C ILE A 34 5.01 2.84 -4.51
N ALA A 35 5.92 3.42 -5.27
CA ALA A 35 5.60 4.01 -6.56
C ALA A 35 5.62 2.89 -7.59
N PHE A 36 4.62 2.86 -8.48
CA PHE A 36 4.54 1.85 -9.53
C PHE A 36 3.86 2.39 -10.78
N ASN A 37 4.28 1.85 -11.93
CA ASN A 37 3.56 1.96 -13.19
C ASN A 37 3.00 0.56 -13.50
N LEU A 38 1.70 0.47 -13.70
CA LEU A 38 1.02 -0.73 -14.16
C LEU A 38 0.65 -0.54 -15.62
N ARG A 39 1.18 -1.40 -16.51
CA ARG A 39 0.85 -1.42 -17.93
C ARG A 39 0.51 -2.83 -18.40
N ILE A 40 -0.64 -2.99 -19.04
CA ILE A 40 -1.05 -4.23 -19.70
C ILE A 40 -1.22 -3.92 -21.18
N GLU A 41 -0.53 -4.68 -22.03
CA GLU A 41 -0.63 -4.61 -23.48
C GLU A 41 -1.16 -5.95 -23.97
N THR A 42 -2.38 -5.94 -24.53
CA THR A 42 -3.03 -7.14 -25.05
C THR A 42 -2.53 -7.45 -26.46
N THR A 43 -2.64 -8.70 -26.89
CA THR A 43 -2.30 -9.11 -28.26
C THR A 43 -3.11 -8.35 -29.33
N GLY A 44 -4.34 -7.93 -28.99
CA GLY A 44 -5.20 -7.09 -29.84
C GLY A 44 -4.82 -5.61 -29.91
N GLY A 45 -3.68 -5.20 -29.35
CA GLY A 45 -3.16 -3.83 -29.41
C GLY A 45 -3.80 -2.86 -28.42
N ARG A 46 -4.67 -3.32 -27.52
CA ARG A 46 -5.21 -2.50 -26.43
C ARG A 46 -4.17 -2.34 -25.32
N ILE A 47 -4.03 -1.12 -24.83
CA ILE A 47 -3.10 -0.77 -23.75
C ILE A 47 -3.90 -0.17 -22.59
N PHE A 48 -3.69 -0.72 -21.40
CA PHE A 48 -4.19 -0.19 -20.13
C PHE A 48 -2.99 0.27 -19.30
N GLN A 49 -3.00 1.52 -18.84
CA GLN A 49 -1.89 2.09 -18.05
C GLN A 49 -2.41 2.86 -16.84
N HIS A 50 -1.72 2.70 -15.71
CA HIS A 50 -1.94 3.48 -14.50
C HIS A 50 -0.61 3.77 -13.82
N ASP A 51 -0.41 5.05 -13.51
CA ASP A 51 0.72 5.55 -12.76
C ASP A 51 0.29 5.88 -11.33
N HIS A 52 0.97 5.28 -10.36
CA HIS A 52 0.72 5.52 -8.94
C HIS A 52 2.01 5.99 -8.26
N THR A 53 1.95 7.17 -7.65
CA THR A 53 3.04 7.69 -6.82
C THR A 53 2.93 7.14 -5.40
N ALA A 54 4.06 6.76 -4.80
CA ALA A 54 4.07 6.26 -3.43
C ALA A 54 3.37 7.24 -2.47
N ARG A 55 2.38 6.75 -1.73
CA ARG A 55 1.78 7.54 -0.66
C ARG A 55 2.84 7.73 0.43
N LYS A 56 3.17 8.99 0.73
CA LYS A 56 4.06 9.35 1.84
C LYS A 56 3.50 8.74 3.13
N MET A 57 4.24 7.83 3.76
CA MET A 57 3.86 7.29 5.07
C MET A 57 3.60 8.47 6.03
N PRO A 58 2.54 8.41 6.86
CA PRO A 58 2.25 9.48 7.79
C PRO A 58 3.46 9.66 8.73
N ALA A 59 3.85 10.91 8.97
CA ALA A 59 5.02 11.26 9.77
C ALA A 59 4.95 10.73 11.21
N SER A 60 3.76 10.37 11.70
CA SER A 60 3.55 9.72 13.00
C SER A 60 4.22 8.36 13.14
N LEU A 61 4.47 7.63 12.04
CA LEU A 61 5.26 6.39 12.02
C LEU A 61 6.77 6.65 11.85
N GLN A 62 7.16 7.91 11.63
CA GLN A 62 8.55 8.34 11.43
C GLN A 62 9.12 9.08 12.64
N ALA A 63 8.32 9.28 13.70
CA ALA A 63 8.82 9.88 14.93
C ALA A 63 9.88 8.95 15.55
N PRO A 64 11.07 9.46 15.91
CA PRO A 64 12.06 8.65 16.59
C PRO A 64 11.45 8.13 17.89
N VAL A 65 11.59 6.83 18.14
CA VAL A 65 11.28 6.24 19.44
C VAL A 65 12.23 6.91 20.43
N VAL A 66 11.75 7.93 21.15
CA VAL A 66 12.53 8.56 22.22
C VAL A 66 12.52 7.56 23.36
N PHE A 67 13.53 6.68 23.38
CA PHE A 67 13.80 5.83 24.53
C PHE A 67 14.27 6.75 25.66
N ASP A 68 13.39 7.05 26.61
CA ASP A 68 13.77 7.77 27.82
C ASP A 68 14.70 6.87 28.65
N ARG A 69 16.00 7.11 28.54
CA ARG A 69 17.05 6.37 29.25
C ARG A 69 17.09 6.68 30.75
N ARG A 70 16.29 7.62 31.27
CA ARG A 70 16.36 8.07 32.68
C ARG A 70 15.37 7.38 33.61
N SER A 71 14.37 6.66 33.09
CA SER A 71 13.32 6.07 33.91
C SER A 71 13.31 4.55 33.81
N GLY A 72 14.27 3.90 34.48
CA GLY A 72 14.20 2.47 34.78
C GLY A 72 13.10 2.14 35.79
N ARG A 73 11.83 2.40 35.48
CA ARG A 73 10.67 1.93 36.24
C ARG A 73 9.42 1.89 35.38
N ASP A 74 8.93 0.68 35.13
CA ASP A 74 7.53 0.43 34.84
C ASP A 74 6.69 0.96 36.00
N ARG A 75 5.81 1.94 35.74
CA ARG A 75 4.69 2.23 36.64
C ARG A 75 3.39 2.21 35.86
N ARG A 76 2.68 1.10 36.04
CA ARG A 76 1.26 0.93 35.78
C ARG A 76 0.46 1.97 36.60
N ALA A 77 -0.61 2.48 36.00
CA ALA A 77 -1.51 3.49 36.54
C ALA A 77 -2.17 3.09 37.86
N GLU A 78 -2.36 4.05 38.78
CA GLU A 78 -3.47 4.04 39.74
C GLU A 78 -3.99 5.46 40.01
N ALA A 79 -5.32 5.59 39.95
CA ALA A 79 -6.10 6.75 40.32
C ALA A 79 -6.19 6.88 41.85
N GLY A 80 -6.14 8.10 42.39
CA GLY A 80 -6.21 8.31 43.84
C GLY A 80 -6.23 9.78 44.27
N GLN A 81 -7.43 10.35 44.23
CA GLN A 81 -8.00 11.50 44.96
C GLN A 81 -7.27 12.06 46.22
N ARG A 82 -7.25 13.40 46.35
CA ARG A 82 -7.25 14.24 47.59
C ARG A 82 -7.35 15.72 47.15
N VAL A 83 -8.49 16.41 47.22
CA VAL A 83 -9.10 17.16 48.35
C VAL A 83 -8.09 17.99 49.15
N GLU A 84 -8.23 19.32 49.10
CA GLU A 84 -7.94 20.35 50.13
C GLU A 84 -7.96 21.73 49.42
N THR A 85 -8.53 22.84 49.89
CA THR A 85 -9.49 23.23 50.94
C THR A 85 -9.91 24.65 50.58
#